data_AF-A0AAD5WP69-F1
#
_entry.id   AF-A0AAD5WP69-F1
#
_cell.length_a   1.000
_cell.length_b   1.000
_cell.length_c   1.000
_cell.angle_alpha   90.00
_cell.angle_beta   90.00
_cell.angle_gamma   90.00
#
_symmetry.space_group_name_H-M   'P 1'
#
loop_
_entity.id
_entity.type
_entity.pdbx_description
1 polymer ?
#
loop_
_entity_poly.entity_id
_entity_poly.type
_entity_poly.pdbx_seq_one_letter_code
_entity_poly.pdbx_strand_id
1 'polypeptide(L)'
;MSLRAAAALDCRGFQSAGAVENTAPPPVLSCPPGTIPPPVPQVACNRLEKEKDVKEEKTYPPEQTILHSILSSQVRHLCSPCYTSLQPHERIYSMVSGRACQLCPLRDLRPDGFTEPFCDFLTNNPTIFHAVSHFKGQLSKAGFTELSTRDNWADKLEPGGRYFVTRNSSSLMAFTVGPDYVPGNGVAMIAGHIDALTAKLKPHSEKPNRAGYVELGVAQYAGALDSTWWDRDLSIGGRVVVRDPETKKTTTRLVKVDWPIARVPTLAPHFGIGILGNNNKETEAVPIVGLESAEGEETLGQSGSFVSKQPPRLVKLIASQLRITDFSQIINWELELFDLQPATVGGMDKEFIFAGRIDDKLCSWAALQALLLSAAKSKSTPNSSSSDSKDGVIKMVALFDDEEIGSLLRQGARGNFLPITIERAVEALCSGSSSSTYGPGVLGQTYANSFLVSADVTHAVHPNFLSHYLEDHAPKLNAGITICADSNGNMTTDAVSNSILRRVGELVGQTTQVFQIRNDSRSGGTVGPALSSAMGVRSADAGIPQLSMHSIRATTGALDPGLGVKFFKGFLDNWEKVDGEWS
;
A
#
# COMPACT_ATOMS: atom_id res chain seq x y z
N MET A 1 18.86 -18.19 24.43
CA MET A 1 20.11 -18.11 25.23
C MET A 1 20.29 -16.68 25.72
N SER A 2 21.00 -16.47 26.83
CA SER A 2 21.24 -15.16 27.44
C SER A 2 22.74 -14.92 27.61
N LEU A 3 23.20 -13.69 27.38
CA LEU A 3 24.28 -13.08 28.16
C LEU A 3 24.32 -11.55 27.94
N ARG A 4 24.37 -10.79 29.03
CA ARG A 4 24.78 -9.37 29.03
C ARG A 4 26.28 -9.32 29.29
N ALA A 5 26.96 -8.34 28.70
CA ALA A 5 28.20 -7.79 29.25
C ALA A 5 28.24 -6.28 28.99
N ALA A 6 28.61 -5.50 30.00
CA ALA A 6 28.86 -4.07 29.90
C ALA A 6 30.11 -3.75 30.73
N ALA A 7 30.95 -2.83 30.24
CA ALA A 7 32.10 -2.33 30.97
C ALA A 7 32.35 -0.87 30.54
N ALA A 8 32.62 0.00 31.52
CA ALA A 8 32.98 1.40 31.31
C ALA A 8 33.84 1.88 32.49
N LEU A 9 34.99 2.49 32.19
CA LEU A 9 35.94 3.25 33.04
C LEU A 9 37.12 3.65 32.14
N ASP A 10 37.93 4.69 32.36
CA ASP A 10 37.68 6.05 32.90
C ASP A 10 38.86 6.97 32.45
N CYS A 11 38.89 8.23 32.89
CA CYS A 11 39.63 9.35 32.29
C CYS A 11 41.10 9.54 32.72
N ARG A 12 41.71 10.61 32.15
CA ARG A 12 42.95 11.36 32.48
C ARG A 12 44.16 11.07 31.55
N GLY A 13 44.97 12.06 31.15
CA GLY A 13 44.88 13.52 31.36
C GLY A 13 46.14 14.30 30.89
N PHE A 14 46.14 15.63 31.10
CA PHE A 14 47.16 16.65 30.73
C PHE A 14 47.22 17.03 29.22
N GLN A 15 47.05 18.30 28.76
CA GLN A 15 47.63 19.64 29.09
C GLN A 15 48.93 19.93 28.31
N SER A 16 49.25 21.16 27.84
CA SER A 16 48.57 22.49 27.73
C SER A 16 49.42 23.41 26.80
N ALA A 17 49.29 24.74 26.58
CA ALA A 17 48.46 25.84 27.12
C ALA A 17 48.41 27.07 26.16
N GLY A 18 47.43 27.97 26.34
CA GLY A 18 47.53 29.42 26.04
C GLY A 18 47.14 29.94 24.64
N ALA A 19 46.72 31.21 24.45
CA ALA A 19 46.29 32.25 25.40
C ALA A 19 45.52 33.40 24.71
N VAL A 20 44.55 34.03 25.41
CA VAL A 20 44.26 35.49 25.60
C VAL A 20 44.39 36.45 24.38
N GLU A 21 43.47 37.37 24.03
CA GLU A 21 42.76 38.40 24.84
C GLU A 21 41.42 38.94 24.22
N ASN A 22 40.78 39.93 24.86
CA ASN A 22 39.50 40.59 24.49
C ASN A 22 39.66 42.10 24.16
N THR A 23 38.79 42.71 23.33
CA THR A 23 38.23 44.10 23.49
C THR A 23 37.24 44.52 22.38
N ALA A 24 36.39 45.55 22.65
CA ALA A 24 35.41 46.21 21.76
C ALA A 24 34.90 47.53 22.43
N PRO A 25 33.96 48.35 21.87
CA PRO A 25 33.45 48.52 20.50
C PRO A 25 34.04 49.83 19.91
N PRO A 26 33.39 51.02 19.65
CA PRO A 26 32.04 51.48 19.24
C PRO A 26 32.05 51.92 17.72
N PRO A 27 31.31 52.90 17.12
CA PRO A 27 30.13 53.71 17.52
C PRO A 27 28.97 53.72 16.45
N VAL A 28 28.37 54.88 16.13
CA VAL A 28 27.14 55.09 15.30
C VAL A 28 27.25 56.39 14.46
N LEU A 29 26.48 56.54 13.37
CA LEU A 29 26.31 57.78 12.57
C LEU A 29 24.82 58.08 12.25
N SER A 30 24.49 59.32 11.87
CA SER A 30 23.11 59.86 11.81
C SER A 30 22.89 60.95 10.73
N CYS A 31 21.62 61.24 10.38
CA CYS A 31 21.17 62.41 9.59
C CYS A 31 19.67 62.76 9.89
N PRO A 32 19.16 63.98 9.56
CA PRO A 32 18.15 64.65 10.41
C PRO A 32 16.86 65.15 9.62
N PRO A 33 16.12 66.25 9.93
CA PRO A 33 14.65 66.13 10.15
C PRO A 33 13.71 67.15 9.43
N GLY A 34 12.39 66.98 9.60
CA GLY A 34 11.32 67.94 9.21
C GLY A 34 10.23 67.31 8.31
N THR A 35 8.96 67.76 8.28
CA THR A 35 8.19 68.79 9.00
C THR A 35 6.69 68.39 9.09
N ILE A 36 5.86 69.09 9.90
CA ILE A 36 4.42 68.79 10.11
C ILE A 36 3.54 70.04 9.86
N PRO A 37 2.43 69.93 9.11
CA PRO A 37 1.15 70.57 9.47
C PRO A 37 -0.09 69.66 9.14
N PRO A 38 -1.36 70.11 9.23
CA PRO A 38 -2.21 70.09 10.43
C PRO A 38 -3.51 69.22 10.30
N PRO A 39 -4.30 69.01 11.38
CA PRO A 39 -5.37 67.98 11.40
C PRO A 39 -6.84 68.50 11.36
N VAL A 40 -7.72 67.79 10.63
CA VAL A 40 -9.22 67.93 10.62
C VAL A 40 -9.86 66.65 10.01
N PRO A 41 -11.14 66.29 10.26
CA PRO A 41 -11.82 65.96 11.52
C PRO A 41 -12.24 64.46 11.62
N GLN A 42 -13.10 64.12 12.60
CA GLN A 42 -13.65 62.78 12.86
C GLN A 42 -14.67 62.30 11.81
N VAL A 43 -14.77 60.98 11.62
CA VAL A 43 -16.00 60.25 11.22
C VAL A 43 -16.20 59.06 12.16
N ALA A 44 -17.45 58.70 12.45
CA ALA A 44 -17.81 57.80 13.55
C ALA A 44 -17.61 56.30 13.26
N CYS A 45 -17.52 55.52 14.35
CA CYS A 45 -17.53 54.07 14.33
C CYS A 45 -18.83 53.53 13.69
N ASN A 46 -18.70 52.55 12.80
CA ASN A 46 -19.81 51.71 12.38
C ASN A 46 -19.44 50.23 12.54
N ARG A 47 -20.37 49.48 13.13
CA ARG A 47 -20.17 48.11 13.63
C ARG A 47 -20.51 47.13 12.51
N LEU A 48 -19.52 46.71 11.73
CA LEU A 48 -19.72 45.60 10.79
C LEU A 48 -19.99 44.31 11.58
N GLU A 49 -21.07 43.64 11.22
CA GLU A 49 -21.52 42.41 11.85
C GLU A 49 -20.66 41.23 11.38
N LYS A 50 -20.56 40.17 12.18
CA LYS A 50 -19.93 38.94 11.72
C LYS A 50 -20.86 38.28 10.70
N GLU A 51 -20.50 38.36 9.42
CA GLU A 51 -20.98 37.39 8.45
C GLU A 51 -20.68 35.98 8.99
N LYS A 52 -21.68 35.11 8.96
CA LYS A 52 -21.48 33.70 9.30
C LYS A 52 -20.82 33.05 8.10
N ASP A 53 -19.62 32.51 8.28
CA ASP A 53 -19.03 31.57 7.31
C ASP A 53 -20.03 30.43 7.08
N VAL A 54 -20.71 30.47 5.94
CA VAL A 54 -21.46 29.33 5.44
C VAL A 54 -20.41 28.34 4.99
N LYS A 55 -20.10 27.34 5.83
CA LYS A 55 -19.24 26.21 5.45
C LYS A 55 -19.75 25.66 4.11
N GLU A 56 -18.99 25.84 3.05
CA GLU A 56 -19.28 25.19 1.77
C GLU A 56 -19.30 23.68 2.00
N GLU A 57 -20.44 23.05 1.73
CA GLU A 57 -20.60 21.63 1.96
C GLU A 57 -19.71 20.87 0.96
N LYS A 58 -18.65 20.20 1.45
CA LYS A 58 -17.68 19.49 0.61
C LYS A 58 -18.38 18.48 -0.29
N THR A 59 -18.43 18.82 -1.58
CA THR A 59 -19.03 18.00 -2.63
C THR A 59 -18.04 16.93 -3.08
N TYR A 60 -18.11 15.76 -2.43
CA TYR A 60 -17.37 14.59 -2.86
C TYR A 60 -17.82 14.13 -4.26
N PRO A 61 -16.91 13.52 -5.05
CA PRO A 61 -17.25 13.03 -6.38
C PRO A 61 -18.36 11.96 -6.32
N PRO A 62 -19.22 11.87 -7.36
CA PRO A 62 -20.29 10.88 -7.43
C PRO A 62 -19.80 9.44 -7.25
N GLU A 63 -20.71 8.57 -6.79
CA GLU A 63 -20.49 7.12 -6.72
C GLU A 63 -19.99 6.53 -8.05
N GLN A 64 -20.48 7.02 -9.20
CA GLN A 64 -19.98 6.58 -10.51
C GLN A 64 -18.52 6.95 -10.77
N THR A 65 -18.02 8.09 -10.30
CA THR A 65 -16.60 8.48 -10.42
C THR A 65 -15.71 7.54 -9.60
N ILE A 66 -16.19 7.12 -8.42
CA ILE A 66 -15.50 6.15 -7.57
C ILE A 66 -15.48 4.77 -8.24
N LEU A 67 -16.65 4.26 -8.67
CA LEU A 67 -16.76 3.00 -9.42
C LEU A 67 -15.93 3.01 -10.71
N HIS A 68 -15.89 4.15 -11.42
CA HIS A 68 -15.09 4.34 -12.62
C HIS A 68 -13.58 4.29 -12.32
N SER A 69 -13.14 4.74 -11.14
CA SER A 69 -11.74 4.66 -10.72
C SER A 69 -11.25 3.22 -10.42
N ILE A 70 -12.17 2.26 -10.24
CA ILE A 70 -11.87 0.83 -10.09
C ILE A 70 -11.54 0.19 -11.45
N LEU A 71 -12.21 0.64 -12.51
CA LEU A 71 -12.01 0.13 -13.87
C LEU A 71 -10.72 0.69 -14.50
N SER A 72 -10.10 -0.09 -15.39
CA SER A 72 -8.92 0.36 -16.14
C SER A 72 -9.27 1.35 -17.26
N SER A 73 -8.26 2.04 -17.79
CA SER A 73 -8.40 2.99 -18.89
C SER A 73 -8.79 2.36 -20.23
N GLN A 74 -8.95 1.04 -20.31
CA GLN A 74 -9.27 0.32 -21.54
C GLN A 74 -10.75 -0.10 -21.68
N VAL A 75 -11.62 0.26 -20.71
CA VAL A 75 -13.08 0.03 -20.73
C VAL A 75 -13.70 0.37 -22.08
N ARG A 76 -14.64 -0.45 -22.55
CA ARG A 76 -15.35 -0.22 -23.83
C ARG A 76 -16.86 -0.39 -23.77
N HIS A 77 -17.43 -0.88 -22.66
CA HIS A 77 -18.82 -1.36 -22.64
C HIS A 77 -19.60 -0.84 -21.42
N LEU A 78 -20.33 0.26 -21.63
CA LEU A 78 -21.29 0.82 -20.67
C LEU A 78 -22.71 0.79 -21.24
N CYS A 79 -23.69 0.45 -20.40
CA CYS A 79 -25.10 0.62 -20.72
C CYS A 79 -25.53 2.09 -20.63
N SER A 80 -26.61 2.46 -21.31
CA SER A 80 -27.08 3.86 -21.35
C SER A 80 -27.29 4.51 -19.97
N PRO A 81 -27.89 3.86 -18.95
CA PRO A 81 -27.97 4.43 -17.61
C PRO A 81 -26.60 4.79 -17.01
N CYS A 82 -25.65 3.86 -17.02
CA CYS A 82 -24.31 4.08 -16.47
C CYS A 82 -23.49 5.10 -17.29
N TYR A 83 -23.67 5.15 -18.61
CA TYR A 83 -23.01 6.15 -19.46
C TYR A 83 -23.58 7.57 -19.24
N THR A 84 -24.91 7.69 -19.12
CA THR A 84 -25.58 8.98 -18.91
C THR A 84 -25.27 9.57 -17.53
N SER A 85 -25.01 8.73 -16.52
CA SER A 85 -24.61 9.18 -15.19
C SER A 85 -23.16 9.66 -15.07
N LEU A 86 -22.27 9.34 -16.02
CA LEU A 86 -20.89 9.85 -16.03
C LEU A 86 -20.87 11.36 -16.33
N GLN A 87 -19.94 12.06 -15.68
CA GLN A 87 -19.62 13.47 -15.94
C GLN A 87 -19.12 13.67 -17.37
N PRO A 88 -19.29 14.86 -17.99
CA PRO A 88 -18.90 15.09 -19.38
C PRO A 88 -17.43 14.76 -19.70
N HIS A 89 -16.52 14.95 -18.74
CA HIS A 89 -15.09 14.64 -18.90
C HIS A 89 -14.74 13.15 -18.69
N GLU A 90 -15.64 12.37 -18.09
CA GLU A 90 -15.51 10.92 -17.92
C GLU A 90 -16.03 10.14 -19.14
N ARG A 91 -16.80 10.79 -20.03
CA ARG A 91 -17.43 10.18 -21.22
C ARG A 91 -16.46 9.95 -22.40
N ILE A 92 -15.26 9.43 -22.10
CA ILE A 92 -14.29 8.96 -23.10
C ILE A 92 -14.61 7.55 -23.64
N TYR A 93 -15.77 7.00 -23.28
CA TYR A 93 -16.21 5.64 -23.58
C TYR A 93 -17.30 5.62 -24.66
N SER A 94 -17.41 4.50 -25.37
CA SER A 94 -18.53 4.25 -26.28
C SER A 94 -19.67 3.51 -25.58
N MET A 95 -20.91 3.90 -25.86
CA MET A 95 -22.05 3.00 -25.64
C MET A 95 -22.00 1.90 -26.70
N VAL A 96 -21.93 0.65 -26.26
CA VAL A 96 -21.91 -0.53 -27.16
C VAL A 96 -23.12 -1.40 -26.86
N SER A 97 -24.09 -1.38 -27.77
CA SER A 97 -25.27 -2.25 -27.69
C SER A 97 -24.89 -3.73 -27.77
N GLY A 98 -25.53 -4.57 -26.95
CA GLY A 98 -25.37 -6.02 -27.01
C GLY A 98 -24.17 -6.60 -26.22
N ARG A 99 -23.48 -5.80 -25.40
CA ARG A 99 -22.49 -6.29 -24.43
C ARG A 99 -22.90 -5.92 -23.00
N ALA A 100 -22.45 -6.72 -22.03
CA ALA A 100 -22.70 -6.46 -20.61
C ALA A 100 -21.99 -5.16 -20.15
N CYS A 101 -22.60 -4.44 -19.22
CA CYS A 101 -22.04 -3.20 -18.66
C CYS A 101 -20.99 -3.53 -17.60
N GLN A 102 -19.76 -3.02 -17.74
CA GLN A 102 -18.69 -3.23 -16.76
C GLN A 102 -18.93 -2.49 -15.41
N LEU A 103 -19.74 -1.41 -15.39
CA LEU A 103 -20.06 -0.67 -14.16
C LEU A 103 -21.18 -1.29 -13.30
N CYS A 104 -22.10 -2.07 -13.87
CA CYS A 104 -23.22 -2.62 -13.09
C CYS A 104 -22.75 -3.66 -12.04
N PRO A 105 -21.91 -4.67 -12.37
CA PRO A 105 -21.40 -5.61 -11.39
C PRO A 105 -20.70 -4.96 -10.19
N LEU A 106 -19.89 -3.91 -10.43
CA LEU A 106 -19.20 -3.17 -9.37
C LEU A 106 -20.18 -2.44 -8.43
N ARG A 107 -21.16 -1.72 -9.00
CA ARG A 107 -22.21 -1.02 -8.23
C ARG A 107 -23.06 -2.00 -7.42
N ASP A 108 -23.40 -3.13 -8.03
CA ASP A 108 -24.25 -4.16 -7.45
C ASP A 108 -23.47 -5.12 -6.51
N LEU A 109 -22.20 -4.78 -6.19
CA LEU A 109 -21.26 -5.56 -5.36
C LEU A 109 -21.16 -7.05 -5.74
N ARG A 110 -21.29 -7.34 -7.03
CA ARG A 110 -21.15 -8.69 -7.58
C ARG A 110 -19.68 -9.07 -7.67
N PRO A 111 -19.26 -10.24 -7.15
CA PRO A 111 -17.86 -10.64 -7.15
C PRO A 111 -17.19 -10.68 -8.54
N ASP A 112 -17.92 -11.08 -9.57
CA ASP A 112 -17.42 -11.17 -10.95
C ASP A 112 -17.08 -9.80 -11.58
N GLY A 113 -17.57 -8.70 -11.00
CA GLY A 113 -17.20 -7.34 -11.40
C GLY A 113 -15.75 -6.96 -11.09
N PHE A 114 -15.12 -7.65 -10.14
CA PHE A 114 -13.79 -7.30 -9.62
C PHE A 114 -12.66 -8.13 -10.24
N THR A 115 -12.99 -9.21 -10.96
CA THR A 115 -12.05 -10.14 -11.60
C THR A 115 -11.10 -9.42 -12.59
N GLU A 116 -11.66 -8.73 -13.59
CA GLU A 116 -10.89 -8.01 -14.61
C GLU A 116 -10.10 -6.82 -14.02
N PRO A 117 -10.69 -5.94 -13.18
CA PRO A 117 -9.95 -4.90 -12.45
C PRO A 117 -8.75 -5.39 -11.63
N PHE A 118 -8.87 -6.54 -10.97
CA PHE A 118 -7.76 -7.12 -10.19
C PHE A 118 -6.64 -7.66 -11.09
N CYS A 119 -6.97 -8.33 -12.20
CA CYS A 119 -5.98 -8.74 -13.19
C CYS A 119 -5.26 -7.54 -13.82
N ASP A 120 -5.99 -6.46 -14.14
CA ASP A 120 -5.39 -5.21 -14.63
C ASP A 120 -4.47 -4.57 -13.58
N PHE A 121 -4.86 -4.59 -12.29
CA PHE A 121 -4.03 -4.09 -11.20
C PHE A 121 -2.70 -4.86 -11.08
N LEU A 122 -2.71 -6.19 -10.99
CA LEU A 122 -1.50 -7.01 -10.86
C LEU A 122 -0.58 -6.97 -12.09
N THR A 123 -1.16 -6.77 -13.28
CA THR A 123 -0.42 -6.65 -14.54
C THR A 123 0.28 -5.30 -14.67
N ASN A 124 -0.40 -4.21 -14.29
CA ASN A 124 0.12 -2.86 -14.49
C ASN A 124 1.02 -2.36 -13.34
N ASN A 125 0.89 -2.92 -12.13
CA ASN A 125 1.57 -2.43 -10.93
C ASN A 125 2.54 -3.48 -10.32
N PRO A 126 3.63 -3.82 -11.01
CA PRO A 126 4.50 -4.93 -10.62
C PRO A 126 5.18 -4.67 -9.28
N THR A 127 5.76 -3.49 -9.06
CA THR A 127 6.48 -3.16 -7.82
C THR A 127 5.58 -2.51 -6.78
N ILE A 128 6.01 -2.50 -5.52
CA ILE A 128 5.28 -1.84 -4.43
C ILE A 128 5.07 -0.33 -4.68
N PHE A 129 6.07 0.35 -5.24
CA PHE A 129 5.99 1.78 -5.56
C PHE A 129 4.91 2.08 -6.62
N HIS A 130 4.68 1.16 -7.56
CA HIS A 130 3.58 1.27 -8.53
C HIS A 130 2.22 1.04 -7.85
N ALA A 131 2.11 0.06 -6.94
CA ALA A 131 0.89 -0.18 -6.18
C ALA A 131 0.46 1.05 -5.37
N VAL A 132 1.38 1.67 -4.60
CA VAL A 132 1.09 2.94 -3.88
C VAL A 132 0.71 4.06 -4.83
N SER A 133 1.37 4.19 -5.99
CA SER A 133 1.03 5.23 -6.96
C SER A 133 -0.34 5.02 -7.61
N HIS A 134 -0.76 3.76 -7.84
CA HIS A 134 -2.09 3.41 -8.32
C HIS A 134 -3.17 3.74 -7.27
N PHE A 135 -2.97 3.26 -6.04
CA PHE A 135 -3.88 3.50 -4.93
C PHE A 135 -4.04 4.99 -4.60
N LYS A 136 -2.94 5.75 -4.57
CA LYS A 136 -2.96 7.23 -4.50
C LYS A 136 -3.79 7.84 -5.63
N GLY A 137 -3.63 7.35 -6.85
CA GLY A 137 -4.40 7.79 -8.01
C GLY A 137 -5.90 7.51 -7.89
N GLN A 138 -6.31 6.38 -7.33
CA GLN A 138 -7.72 6.08 -7.05
C GLN A 138 -8.27 6.98 -5.93
N LEU A 139 -7.54 7.10 -4.81
CA LEU A 139 -7.93 7.91 -3.65
C LEU A 139 -8.14 9.38 -4.00
N SER A 140 -7.22 9.98 -4.77
CA SER A 140 -7.38 11.36 -5.25
C SER A 140 -8.57 11.54 -6.20
N LYS A 141 -8.87 10.56 -7.08
CA LYS A 141 -10.09 10.57 -7.90
C LYS A 141 -11.37 10.45 -7.07
N ALA A 142 -11.32 9.73 -5.95
CA ALA A 142 -12.42 9.56 -5.00
C ALA A 142 -12.56 10.71 -3.98
N GLY A 143 -11.79 11.80 -4.14
CA GLY A 143 -11.88 13.00 -3.31
C GLY A 143 -11.20 12.89 -1.94
N PHE A 144 -10.31 11.93 -1.73
CA PHE A 144 -9.49 11.85 -0.52
C PHE A 144 -8.33 12.86 -0.59
N THR A 145 -8.10 13.60 0.50
CA THR A 145 -7.03 14.61 0.61
C THR A 145 -5.73 13.97 1.05
N GLU A 146 -4.60 14.29 0.40
CA GLU A 146 -3.29 13.82 0.85
C GLU A 146 -2.79 14.63 2.06
N LEU A 147 -2.46 13.93 3.14
CA LEU A 147 -1.85 14.48 4.33
C LEU A 147 -0.34 14.28 4.28
N SER A 148 0.40 15.39 4.15
CA SER A 148 1.85 15.39 4.37
C SER A 148 2.17 15.00 5.81
N THR A 149 3.07 14.04 6.01
CA THR A 149 3.57 13.64 7.34
C THR A 149 4.36 14.75 8.04
N ARG A 150 4.84 15.75 7.29
CA ARG A 150 5.67 16.87 7.78
C ARG A 150 4.87 18.09 8.24
N ASP A 151 3.59 18.16 7.90
CA ASP A 151 2.71 19.28 8.22
C ASP A 151 2.02 19.05 9.57
N ASN A 152 1.51 20.10 10.21
CA ASN A 152 0.48 19.94 11.24
C ASN A 152 -0.85 19.46 10.59
N TRP A 153 -1.64 18.68 11.34
CA TRP A 153 -2.94 18.15 10.92
C TRP A 153 -4.13 18.75 11.69
N ALA A 154 -3.89 19.51 12.77
CA ALA A 154 -4.92 20.03 13.67
C ALA A 154 -6.15 20.62 12.95
N ASP A 155 -5.93 21.55 12.01
CA ASP A 155 -6.99 22.25 11.28
C ASP A 155 -7.38 21.57 9.95
N LYS A 156 -6.92 20.33 9.70
CA LYS A 156 -7.11 19.62 8.41
C LYS A 156 -8.17 18.53 8.45
N LEU A 157 -8.48 17.99 9.63
CA LEU A 157 -9.37 16.84 9.80
C LEU A 157 -10.72 17.27 10.39
N GLU A 158 -11.83 16.80 9.80
CA GLU A 158 -13.19 17.04 10.30
C GLU A 158 -14.09 15.80 10.09
N PRO A 159 -15.18 15.65 10.85
CA PRO A 159 -16.22 14.64 10.60
C PRO A 159 -16.76 14.70 9.17
N GLY A 160 -17.00 13.55 8.56
CA GLY A 160 -17.30 13.42 7.12
C GLY A 160 -16.09 13.62 6.19
N GLY A 161 -14.88 13.86 6.74
CA GLY A 161 -13.63 14.04 6.00
C GLY A 161 -13.05 12.75 5.41
N ARG A 162 -12.27 12.87 4.33
CA ARG A 162 -11.62 11.73 3.64
C ARG A 162 -10.15 12.03 3.36
N TYR A 163 -9.26 11.15 3.80
CA TYR A 163 -7.82 11.44 3.89
C TYR A 163 -6.95 10.23 3.55
N PHE A 164 -5.75 10.46 3.05
CA PHE A 164 -4.70 9.44 2.99
C PHE A 164 -3.32 10.03 3.26
N VAL A 165 -2.40 9.21 3.74
CA VAL A 165 -1.01 9.56 4.02
C VAL A 165 -0.09 8.47 3.47
N THR A 166 1.03 8.87 2.88
CA THR A 166 2.04 7.94 2.36
C THR A 166 3.34 8.00 3.17
N ARG A 167 4.04 6.86 3.25
CA ARG A 167 5.35 6.74 3.87
C ARG A 167 6.27 5.95 2.93
N ASN A 168 7.49 6.45 2.74
CA ASN A 168 8.45 5.94 1.75
C ASN A 168 7.97 5.91 0.28
N SER A 169 6.73 6.31 -0.04
CA SER A 169 6.05 5.95 -1.30
C SER A 169 5.88 4.44 -1.52
N SER A 170 5.97 3.63 -0.45
CA SER A 170 5.77 2.17 -0.48
C SER A 170 4.75 1.67 0.55
N SER A 171 4.44 2.47 1.58
CA SER A 171 3.30 2.22 2.48
C SER A 171 2.29 3.38 2.41
N LEU A 172 1.01 3.07 2.62
CA LEU A 172 -0.10 3.98 2.49
C LEU A 172 -1.15 3.71 3.58
N MET A 173 -1.64 4.75 4.25
CA MET A 173 -2.82 4.68 5.12
C MET A 173 -3.91 5.54 4.49
N ALA A 174 -5.13 5.03 4.34
CA ALA A 174 -6.30 5.78 3.86
C ALA A 174 -7.45 5.64 4.85
N PHE A 175 -8.20 6.71 5.10
CA PHE A 175 -9.32 6.69 6.04
C PHE A 175 -10.41 7.72 5.72
N THR A 176 -11.62 7.41 6.18
CA THR A 176 -12.74 8.36 6.27
C THR A 176 -13.16 8.53 7.71
N VAL A 177 -13.40 9.77 8.12
CA VAL A 177 -13.97 10.10 9.44
C VAL A 177 -15.48 10.10 9.29
N GLY A 178 -16.21 9.33 10.09
CA GLY A 178 -17.67 9.32 10.09
C GLY A 178 -18.26 10.72 10.38
N PRO A 179 -19.42 11.09 9.80
CA PRO A 179 -20.10 12.36 10.09
C PRO A 179 -20.51 12.53 11.56
N ASP A 180 -20.79 11.43 12.27
CA ASP A 180 -21.19 11.43 13.68
C ASP A 180 -19.99 11.23 14.64
N TYR A 181 -18.75 11.31 14.13
CA TYR A 181 -17.55 11.00 14.92
C TYR A 181 -17.33 11.97 16.09
N VAL A 182 -17.14 11.41 17.28
CA VAL A 182 -16.74 12.11 18.50
C VAL A 182 -15.41 11.53 19.00
N PRO A 183 -14.44 12.33 19.47
CA PRO A 183 -13.17 11.80 20.00
C PRO A 183 -13.38 10.78 21.13
N GLY A 184 -12.84 9.58 20.95
CA GLY A 184 -13.08 8.41 21.80
C GLY A 184 -13.87 7.30 21.10
N ASN A 185 -14.58 7.60 20.01
CA ASN A 185 -15.17 6.60 19.12
C ASN A 185 -14.08 5.76 18.43
N GLY A 186 -14.44 4.55 18.01
CA GLY A 186 -13.50 3.56 17.47
C GLY A 186 -12.99 3.78 16.05
N VAL A 187 -12.00 2.98 15.68
CA VAL A 187 -11.50 2.82 14.32
C VAL A 187 -11.81 1.40 13.82
N ALA A 188 -12.54 1.29 12.71
CA ALA A 188 -12.66 0.06 11.93
C ALA A 188 -11.44 -0.03 10.99
N MET A 189 -10.45 -0.85 11.33
CA MET A 189 -9.20 -0.97 10.58
C MET A 189 -9.14 -2.27 9.78
N ILE A 190 -8.63 -2.17 8.56
CA ILE A 190 -8.11 -3.31 7.80
C ILE A 190 -6.63 -3.06 7.52
N ALA A 191 -5.75 -4.00 7.83
CA ALA A 191 -4.31 -3.90 7.58
C ALA A 191 -3.80 -5.07 6.75
N GLY A 192 -3.09 -4.80 5.66
CA GLY A 192 -2.44 -5.80 4.81
C GLY A 192 -1.10 -5.28 4.28
N HIS A 193 -0.43 -6.03 3.41
CA HIS A 193 0.87 -5.64 2.87
C HIS A 193 0.95 -5.68 1.32
N ILE A 194 1.83 -4.86 0.76
CA ILE A 194 1.90 -4.62 -0.70
C ILE A 194 3.31 -4.77 -1.29
N ASP A 195 4.27 -5.18 -0.46
CA ASP A 195 5.46 -5.90 -0.89
C ASP A 195 5.11 -7.34 -1.30
N ALA A 196 6.05 -8.01 -1.97
CA ALA A 196 5.95 -9.40 -2.39
C ALA A 196 7.37 -9.93 -2.70
N LEU A 197 7.57 -11.26 -2.70
CA LEU A 197 8.79 -11.89 -3.21
C LEU A 197 9.23 -11.32 -4.57
N THR A 198 10.47 -10.85 -4.63
CA THR A 198 11.03 -10.18 -5.82
C THR A 198 12.57 -10.28 -5.86
N ALA A 199 13.20 -9.96 -6.99
CA ALA A 199 14.66 -9.92 -7.11
C ALA A 199 15.16 -8.47 -7.31
N LYS A 200 15.61 -7.85 -6.22
CA LYS A 200 16.04 -6.43 -6.19
C LYS A 200 17.46 -6.29 -6.74
N LEU A 201 17.75 -5.24 -7.50
CA LEU A 201 19.10 -5.00 -8.05
C LEU A 201 20.10 -4.68 -6.94
N LYS A 202 21.33 -5.17 -7.06
CA LYS A 202 22.44 -4.82 -6.16
C LYS A 202 22.87 -3.36 -6.38
N PRO A 203 23.40 -2.66 -5.35
CA PRO A 203 23.88 -1.27 -5.49
C PRO A 203 24.99 -1.09 -6.53
N HIS A 204 25.74 -2.16 -6.79
CA HIS A 204 26.57 -2.36 -7.97
C HIS A 204 25.93 -3.54 -8.71
N SER A 205 25.20 -3.27 -9.80
CA SER A 205 24.47 -4.29 -10.57
C SER A 205 25.19 -4.75 -11.83
N GLU A 206 26.26 -4.06 -12.21
CA GLU A 206 27.18 -4.49 -13.27
C GLU A 206 27.90 -5.79 -12.88
N LYS A 207 28.12 -6.66 -13.87
CA LYS A 207 28.78 -7.96 -13.74
C LYS A 207 29.79 -8.10 -14.90
N PRO A 208 30.96 -8.73 -14.70
CA PRO A 208 31.85 -9.06 -15.80
C PRO A 208 31.12 -9.91 -16.85
N ASN A 209 31.43 -9.70 -18.14
CA ASN A 209 30.97 -10.61 -19.19
C ASN A 209 31.46 -12.04 -18.91
N ARG A 210 30.58 -13.03 -19.12
CA ARG A 210 30.93 -14.45 -19.03
C ARG A 210 30.52 -15.16 -20.31
N ALA A 211 31.52 -15.62 -21.07
CA ALA A 211 31.34 -16.40 -22.31
C ALA A 211 30.42 -15.73 -23.37
N GLY A 212 30.46 -14.41 -23.49
CA GLY A 212 29.64 -13.64 -24.44
C GLY A 212 28.27 -13.20 -23.90
N TYR A 213 27.97 -13.51 -22.63
CA TYR A 213 26.72 -13.13 -21.97
C TYR A 213 26.91 -11.95 -21.00
N VAL A 214 25.92 -11.06 -20.98
CA VAL A 214 25.79 -9.97 -20.02
C VAL A 214 24.87 -10.42 -18.88
N GLU A 215 25.43 -10.58 -17.68
CA GLU A 215 24.71 -10.88 -16.44
C GLU A 215 24.24 -9.60 -15.71
N LEU A 216 23.23 -9.71 -14.84
CA LEU A 216 22.80 -8.64 -13.95
C LEU A 216 22.95 -9.03 -12.47
N GLY A 217 23.60 -8.16 -11.69
CA GLY A 217 23.75 -8.30 -10.25
C GLY A 217 22.43 -8.01 -9.50
N VAL A 218 21.74 -9.07 -9.08
CA VAL A 218 20.52 -9.01 -8.26
C VAL A 218 20.71 -9.72 -6.91
N ALA A 219 19.79 -9.48 -5.98
CA ALA A 219 19.64 -10.20 -4.71
C ALA A 219 18.17 -10.60 -4.51
N GLN A 220 17.95 -11.79 -3.95
CA GLN A 220 16.62 -12.22 -3.52
C GLN A 220 16.06 -11.30 -2.41
N TYR A 221 14.80 -10.93 -2.52
CA TYR A 221 13.98 -10.42 -1.42
C TYR A 221 13.07 -11.57 -0.94
N ALA A 222 12.88 -11.69 0.38
CA ALA A 222 11.94 -12.64 0.99
C ALA A 222 12.05 -14.13 0.58
N GLY A 223 13.20 -14.57 0.06
CA GLY A 223 13.40 -15.96 -0.37
C GLY A 223 13.11 -16.24 -1.85
N ALA A 224 12.82 -15.21 -2.65
CA ALA A 224 12.71 -15.26 -4.11
C ALA A 224 13.96 -15.85 -4.82
N LEU A 225 13.90 -16.04 -6.15
CA LEU A 225 14.86 -16.88 -6.88
C LEU A 225 14.84 -18.34 -6.37
N ASP A 226 13.64 -18.84 -6.11
CA ASP A 226 13.38 -20.26 -5.88
C ASP A 226 13.22 -21.02 -7.23
N SER A 227 12.86 -22.29 -7.18
CA SER A 227 12.63 -23.12 -8.38
C SER A 227 11.59 -22.56 -9.38
N THR A 228 10.66 -21.71 -8.94
CA THR A 228 9.58 -21.18 -9.78
C THR A 228 10.00 -19.98 -10.63
N TRP A 229 11.10 -19.30 -10.24
CA TRP A 229 11.68 -18.13 -10.92
C TRP A 229 12.50 -18.48 -12.18
N TRP A 230 12.89 -19.75 -12.35
CA TRP A 230 13.68 -20.20 -13.48
C TRP A 230 12.85 -20.25 -14.78
N ASP A 231 13.51 -19.96 -15.90
CA ASP A 231 12.93 -19.90 -17.25
C ASP A 231 11.69 -18.98 -17.42
N ARG A 232 11.61 -17.96 -16.56
CA ARG A 232 10.61 -16.88 -16.63
C ARG A 232 11.09 -15.70 -17.47
N ASP A 233 10.14 -15.05 -18.12
CA ASP A 233 10.37 -13.81 -18.89
C ASP A 233 10.24 -12.61 -17.94
N LEU A 234 11.39 -12.17 -17.40
CA LEU A 234 11.45 -11.15 -16.37
C LEU A 234 11.63 -9.76 -16.99
N SER A 235 10.79 -8.82 -16.58
CA SER A 235 11.01 -7.38 -16.83
C SER A 235 11.52 -6.69 -15.57
N ILE A 236 11.92 -5.41 -15.71
CA ILE A 236 12.43 -4.56 -14.64
C ILE A 236 11.52 -3.33 -14.42
N GLY A 237 11.41 -2.92 -13.16
CA GLY A 237 10.76 -1.67 -12.79
C GLY A 237 11.07 -1.27 -11.36
N GLY A 238 10.59 -0.11 -10.94
CA GLY A 238 10.78 0.42 -9.59
C GLY A 238 10.78 1.93 -9.55
N ARG A 239 11.59 2.51 -8.66
CA ARG A 239 11.79 3.97 -8.53
C ARG A 239 13.22 4.37 -8.84
N VAL A 240 13.38 5.53 -9.48
CA VAL A 240 14.67 6.18 -9.71
C VAL A 240 14.69 7.50 -8.95
N VAL A 241 15.74 7.69 -8.15
CA VAL A 241 16.01 8.95 -7.43
C VAL A 241 16.73 9.88 -8.38
N VAL A 242 16.08 10.98 -8.75
CA VAL A 242 16.58 11.92 -9.75
C VAL A 242 16.78 13.32 -9.15
N ARG A 243 17.85 14.00 -9.58
CA ARG A 243 18.09 15.41 -9.26
C ARG A 243 17.77 16.27 -10.48
N ASP A 244 16.83 17.18 -10.28
CA ASP A 244 16.43 18.17 -11.26
C ASP A 244 17.60 19.14 -11.56
N PRO A 245 17.97 19.35 -12.83
CA PRO A 245 19.18 20.11 -13.17
C PRO A 245 19.05 21.62 -12.96
N GLU A 246 17.83 22.16 -12.98
CA GLU A 246 17.58 23.60 -12.82
C GLU A 246 17.37 23.96 -11.35
N THR A 247 16.37 23.35 -10.72
CA THR A 247 15.96 23.64 -9.33
C THR A 247 16.87 22.99 -8.28
N LYS A 248 17.75 22.06 -8.69
CA LYS A 248 18.61 21.20 -7.85
C LYS A 248 17.85 20.31 -6.86
N LYS A 249 16.51 20.31 -6.89
CA LYS A 249 15.66 19.47 -6.02
C LYS A 249 15.85 18.01 -6.38
N THR A 250 15.82 17.15 -5.37
CA THR A 250 15.86 15.68 -5.55
C THR A 250 14.45 15.13 -5.38
N THR A 251 14.03 14.27 -6.30
CA THR A 251 12.69 13.65 -6.33
C THR A 251 12.78 12.19 -6.78
N THR A 252 11.65 11.50 -6.83
CA THR A 252 11.57 10.12 -7.36
C THR A 252 10.66 10.08 -8.59
N ARG A 253 11.03 9.24 -9.57
CA ARG A 253 10.18 8.90 -10.72
C ARG A 253 10.03 7.39 -10.79
N LEU A 254 8.85 6.90 -11.18
CA LEU A 254 8.63 5.48 -11.42
C LEU A 254 9.06 5.10 -12.84
N VAL A 255 9.56 3.89 -12.99
CA VAL A 255 9.93 3.30 -14.28
C VAL A 255 9.49 1.84 -14.32
N LYS A 256 9.01 1.41 -15.48
CA LYS A 256 8.69 0.01 -15.82
C LYS A 256 9.10 -0.20 -17.27
N VAL A 257 9.61 -1.38 -17.61
CA VAL A 257 9.86 -1.77 -19.00
C VAL A 257 8.75 -2.73 -19.45
N ASP A 258 8.19 -2.51 -20.64
CA ASP A 258 7.03 -3.26 -21.15
C ASP A 258 7.39 -4.49 -22.00
N TRP A 259 8.66 -4.91 -21.99
CA TRP A 259 9.15 -6.15 -22.60
C TRP A 259 10.14 -6.84 -21.63
N PRO A 260 10.35 -8.17 -21.73
CA PRO A 260 11.24 -8.86 -20.80
C PRO A 260 12.69 -8.53 -21.14
N ILE A 261 13.46 -8.12 -20.14
CA ILE A 261 14.88 -7.77 -20.29
C ILE A 261 15.82 -8.79 -19.64
N ALA A 262 15.29 -9.75 -18.89
CA ALA A 262 16.05 -10.67 -18.06
C ALA A 262 15.44 -12.07 -18.07
N ARG A 263 16.29 -13.10 -17.95
CA ARG A 263 15.88 -14.49 -17.77
C ARG A 263 16.91 -15.23 -16.93
N VAL A 264 16.46 -16.15 -16.07
CA VAL A 264 17.32 -17.09 -15.34
C VAL A 264 17.13 -18.47 -15.99
N PRO A 265 17.95 -18.85 -16.99
CA PRO A 265 17.73 -20.06 -17.78
C PRO A 265 18.12 -21.32 -16.99
N THR A 266 17.33 -22.39 -17.08
CA THR A 266 17.73 -23.70 -16.53
C THR A 266 18.89 -24.31 -17.32
N LEU A 267 19.64 -25.20 -16.65
CA LEU A 267 20.59 -26.07 -17.34
C LEU A 267 19.84 -27.25 -17.98
N ALA A 268 20.20 -27.62 -19.20
CA ALA A 268 19.62 -28.79 -19.87
C ALA A 268 19.92 -30.09 -19.08
N PRO A 269 18.93 -30.99 -18.88
CA PRO A 269 19.10 -32.20 -18.06
C PRO A 269 20.15 -33.18 -18.60
N HIS A 270 20.53 -33.05 -19.88
CA HIS A 270 21.57 -33.83 -20.54
C HIS A 270 22.96 -33.72 -19.87
N PHE A 271 23.22 -32.67 -19.08
CA PHE A 271 24.49 -32.49 -18.37
C PHE A 271 24.62 -33.34 -17.09
N GLY A 272 23.61 -34.14 -16.73
CA GLY A 272 23.68 -35.11 -15.63
C GLY A 272 23.56 -34.54 -14.21
N ILE A 273 23.70 -33.22 -14.04
CA ILE A 273 23.24 -32.50 -12.85
C ILE A 273 21.81 -32.00 -13.06
N GLY A 274 21.07 -31.78 -11.97
CA GLY A 274 19.68 -31.31 -12.04
C GLY A 274 19.55 -29.95 -12.73
N ILE A 275 18.39 -29.67 -13.32
CA ILE A 275 18.17 -28.49 -14.18
C ILE A 275 18.37 -27.13 -13.48
N LEU A 276 18.37 -27.10 -12.14
CA LEU A 276 18.61 -25.91 -11.31
C LEU A 276 20.04 -25.84 -10.75
N GLY A 277 20.93 -26.79 -11.11
CA GLY A 277 22.20 -26.99 -10.43
C GLY A 277 22.01 -27.32 -8.95
N ASN A 278 22.62 -26.53 -8.08
CA ASN A 278 22.42 -26.53 -6.62
C ASN A 278 21.42 -25.44 -6.18
N ASN A 279 20.79 -24.73 -7.12
CA ASN A 279 20.03 -23.50 -6.95
C ASN A 279 20.78 -22.43 -6.13
N ASN A 280 22.09 -22.28 -6.35
CA ASN A 280 22.89 -21.24 -5.73
C ASN A 280 22.50 -19.87 -6.29
N LYS A 281 21.86 -19.06 -5.44
CA LYS A 281 21.26 -17.77 -5.81
C LYS A 281 22.27 -16.65 -6.15
N GLU A 282 23.57 -16.88 -5.97
CA GLU A 282 24.65 -15.94 -6.33
C GLU A 282 25.43 -16.36 -7.59
N THR A 283 25.51 -17.67 -7.89
CA THR A 283 26.38 -18.20 -8.95
C THR A 283 25.65 -18.97 -10.06
N GLU A 284 24.46 -19.49 -9.79
CA GLU A 284 23.67 -20.31 -10.72
C GLU A 284 22.38 -19.57 -11.14
N ALA A 285 21.63 -18.98 -10.19
CA ALA A 285 20.39 -18.25 -10.47
C ALA A 285 20.60 -16.78 -10.90
N VAL A 286 21.65 -16.49 -11.68
CA VAL A 286 22.00 -15.13 -12.11
C VAL A 286 21.22 -14.76 -13.39
N PRO A 287 20.48 -13.64 -13.43
CA PRO A 287 19.76 -13.23 -14.63
C PRO A 287 20.71 -12.82 -15.77
N ILE A 288 20.50 -13.39 -16.95
CA ILE A 288 21.10 -12.95 -18.21
C ILE A 288 20.21 -11.85 -18.79
N VAL A 289 20.82 -10.74 -19.20
CA VAL A 289 20.14 -9.54 -19.74
C VAL A 289 20.56 -9.15 -21.17
N GLY A 290 21.49 -9.89 -21.76
CA GLY A 290 21.89 -9.67 -23.15
C GLY A 290 23.09 -10.50 -23.58
N LEU A 291 23.47 -10.28 -24.84
CA LEU A 291 24.72 -10.74 -25.43
C LEU A 291 25.69 -9.57 -25.56
N GLU A 292 26.98 -9.91 -25.60
CA GLU A 292 28.09 -9.02 -25.92
C GLU A 292 27.91 -8.33 -27.28
N SER A 293 28.18 -7.04 -27.33
CA SER A 293 28.27 -6.28 -28.57
C SER A 293 29.71 -6.26 -29.09
N ALA A 294 29.89 -6.34 -30.41
CA ALA A 294 31.20 -6.19 -31.05
C ALA A 294 31.79 -4.77 -30.87
N GLU A 295 30.91 -3.79 -30.63
CA GLU A 295 31.26 -2.48 -30.07
C GLU A 295 31.34 -2.62 -28.54
N GLY A 296 32.51 -2.37 -27.94
CA GLY A 296 32.70 -2.45 -26.49
C GLY A 296 31.90 -1.38 -25.75
N GLU A 297 31.30 -1.73 -24.61
CA GLU A 297 30.48 -0.79 -23.83
C GLU A 297 31.36 0.17 -22.99
N GLU A 298 31.37 1.45 -23.37
CA GLU A 298 31.97 2.50 -22.53
C GLU A 298 31.20 2.68 -21.20
N THR A 299 31.94 2.71 -20.09
CA THR A 299 31.38 3.01 -18.75
C THR A 299 30.74 4.40 -18.73
N LEU A 300 29.50 4.50 -18.24
CA LEU A 300 28.75 5.77 -18.21
C LEU A 300 28.91 6.52 -16.90
N GLY A 301 28.85 7.86 -17.01
CA GLY A 301 28.95 8.76 -15.86
C GLY A 301 30.36 8.93 -15.32
N GLN A 302 30.52 9.76 -14.30
CA GLN A 302 31.83 10.01 -13.69
C GLN A 302 32.29 8.81 -12.86
N SER A 303 33.60 8.57 -12.80
CA SER A 303 34.18 7.50 -11.96
C SER A 303 33.74 7.65 -10.50
N GLY A 304 33.35 6.54 -9.87
CA GLY A 304 32.86 6.52 -8.49
C GLY A 304 31.41 6.99 -8.28
N SER A 305 30.73 7.50 -9.31
CA SER A 305 29.30 7.87 -9.25
C SER A 305 28.38 6.65 -9.05
N PHE A 306 27.06 6.86 -9.00
CA PHE A 306 26.10 5.75 -9.00
C PHE A 306 26.03 5.05 -10.37
N VAL A 307 26.10 5.84 -11.45
CA VAL A 307 25.90 5.40 -12.83
C VAL A 307 27.03 4.48 -13.31
N SER A 308 28.28 4.76 -12.93
CA SER A 308 29.47 3.96 -13.28
C SER A 308 29.63 2.67 -12.47
N LYS A 309 28.51 2.09 -12.02
CA LYS A 309 28.40 0.81 -11.29
C LYS A 309 27.19 -0.01 -11.75
N GLN A 310 26.56 0.40 -12.86
CA GLN A 310 25.37 -0.22 -13.45
C GLN A 310 25.64 -0.47 -14.93
N PRO A 311 25.08 -1.54 -15.54
CA PRO A 311 25.31 -1.84 -16.96
C PRO A 311 24.99 -0.64 -17.87
N PRO A 312 25.92 -0.19 -18.75
CA PRO A 312 25.72 0.99 -19.59
C PRO A 312 24.42 0.98 -20.42
N ARG A 313 24.06 -0.17 -21.00
CA ARG A 313 22.76 -0.35 -21.68
C ARG A 313 21.54 -0.22 -20.76
N LEU A 314 21.62 -0.67 -19.50
CA LEU A 314 20.52 -0.53 -18.54
C LEU A 314 20.32 0.94 -18.15
N VAL A 315 21.40 1.68 -17.92
CA VAL A 315 21.33 3.14 -17.68
C VAL A 315 20.67 3.85 -18.86
N LYS A 316 21.13 3.60 -20.09
CA LYS A 316 20.55 4.16 -21.33
C LYS A 316 19.05 3.85 -21.44
N LEU A 317 18.65 2.60 -21.18
CA LEU A 317 17.25 2.16 -21.18
C LEU A 317 16.40 2.91 -20.14
N ILE A 318 16.78 2.86 -18.86
CA ILE A 318 16.03 3.49 -17.77
C ILE A 318 15.95 5.01 -17.95
N ALA A 319 17.03 5.65 -18.39
CA ALA A 319 17.06 7.07 -18.72
C ALA A 319 16.10 7.41 -19.88
N SER A 320 16.06 6.60 -20.95
CA SER A 320 15.16 6.82 -22.10
C SER A 320 13.68 6.76 -21.71
N GLN A 321 13.28 5.79 -20.86
CA GLN A 321 11.92 5.66 -20.34
C GLN A 321 11.51 6.89 -19.51
N LEU A 322 12.45 7.46 -18.75
CA LEU A 322 12.25 8.67 -17.94
C LEU A 322 12.44 9.99 -18.71
N ARG A 323 12.82 9.92 -19.99
CA ARG A 323 13.20 11.06 -20.86
C ARG A 323 14.36 11.90 -20.32
N ILE A 324 15.33 11.24 -19.69
CA ILE A 324 16.56 11.82 -19.14
C ILE A 324 17.68 11.68 -20.19
N THR A 325 18.31 12.79 -20.56
CA THR A 325 19.44 12.83 -21.50
C THR A 325 20.79 12.95 -20.80
N ASP A 326 20.86 13.68 -19.70
CA ASP A 326 22.05 13.75 -18.82
C ASP A 326 21.92 12.72 -17.70
N PHE A 327 22.71 11.65 -17.77
CA PHE A 327 22.72 10.58 -16.77
C PHE A 327 23.17 11.04 -15.39
N SER A 328 23.85 12.20 -15.24
CA SER A 328 24.23 12.73 -13.92
C SER A 328 23.04 13.13 -13.05
N GLN A 329 21.84 13.28 -13.65
CA GLN A 329 20.58 13.44 -12.93
C GLN A 329 20.18 12.18 -12.15
N ILE A 330 20.67 10.99 -12.52
CA ILE A 330 20.34 9.71 -11.84
C ILE A 330 21.26 9.56 -10.61
N ILE A 331 20.69 9.79 -9.43
CA ILE A 331 21.41 9.76 -8.15
C ILE A 331 21.47 8.35 -7.58
N ASN A 332 20.38 7.58 -7.69
CA ASN A 332 20.27 6.19 -7.24
C ASN A 332 19.00 5.55 -7.85
N TRP A 333 18.81 4.24 -7.70
CA TRP A 333 17.52 3.58 -7.96
C TRP A 333 17.24 2.45 -6.97
N GLU A 334 15.96 2.10 -6.85
CA GLU A 334 15.49 0.83 -6.29
C GLU A 334 14.64 0.18 -7.39
N LEU A 335 15.27 -0.74 -8.12
CA LEU A 335 14.67 -1.51 -9.20
C LEU A 335 14.67 -3.00 -8.83
N GLU A 336 13.69 -3.72 -9.37
CA GLU A 336 13.48 -5.13 -9.12
C GLU A 336 12.95 -5.85 -10.38
N LEU A 337 13.27 -7.14 -10.49
CA LEU A 337 12.82 -8.01 -11.58
C LEU A 337 11.53 -8.73 -11.21
N PHE A 338 10.61 -8.84 -12.17
CA PHE A 338 9.28 -9.44 -11.97
C PHE A 338 8.81 -10.23 -13.21
N ASP A 339 8.00 -11.28 -12.99
CA ASP A 339 7.28 -11.98 -14.08
C ASP A 339 6.38 -11.00 -14.84
N LEU A 340 6.69 -10.80 -16.13
CA LEU A 340 5.95 -9.92 -17.03
C LEU A 340 4.67 -10.57 -17.54
N GLN A 341 4.51 -11.90 -17.46
CA GLN A 341 3.32 -12.60 -17.97
C GLN A 341 2.05 -12.03 -17.31
N PRO A 342 1.13 -11.40 -18.07
CA PRO A 342 -0.04 -10.72 -17.50
C PRO A 342 -0.88 -11.62 -16.60
N ALA A 343 -1.52 -11.04 -15.57
CA ALA A 343 -2.53 -11.75 -14.80
C ALA A 343 -3.70 -12.14 -15.72
N THR A 344 -4.22 -13.36 -15.57
CA THR A 344 -5.24 -13.88 -16.49
C THR A 344 -6.19 -14.83 -15.79
N VAL A 345 -7.41 -14.95 -16.31
CA VAL A 345 -8.37 -15.96 -15.86
C VAL A 345 -8.10 -17.31 -16.54
N GLY A 346 -8.33 -18.40 -15.82
CA GLY A 346 -8.09 -19.76 -16.30
C GLY A 346 -8.92 -20.81 -15.56
N GLY A 347 -8.76 -22.07 -15.94
CA GLY A 347 -9.76 -23.13 -15.68
C GLY A 347 -10.61 -23.39 -16.93
N MET A 348 -11.51 -24.37 -16.87
CA MET A 348 -12.36 -24.73 -18.01
C MET A 348 -13.52 -23.74 -18.19
N ASP A 349 -14.10 -23.30 -17.07
CA ASP A 349 -15.17 -22.30 -16.97
C ASP A 349 -14.65 -20.93 -16.49
N LYS A 350 -13.32 -20.75 -16.46
CA LYS A 350 -12.57 -19.56 -16.00
C LYS A 350 -12.69 -19.31 -14.50
N GLU A 351 -12.69 -20.38 -13.71
CA GLU A 351 -12.89 -20.35 -12.26
C GLU A 351 -11.71 -19.77 -11.46
N PHE A 352 -10.53 -19.59 -12.07
CA PHE A 352 -9.29 -19.19 -11.42
C PHE A 352 -8.71 -17.88 -11.99
N ILE A 353 -7.87 -17.21 -11.20
CA ILE A 353 -6.91 -16.19 -11.65
C ILE A 353 -5.50 -16.73 -11.45
N PHE A 354 -4.69 -16.70 -12.51
CA PHE A 354 -3.26 -17.03 -12.48
C PHE A 354 -2.44 -15.75 -12.60
N ALA A 355 -1.67 -15.41 -11.57
CA ALA A 355 -0.89 -14.16 -11.52
C ALA A 355 0.32 -14.26 -10.60
N GLY A 356 1.35 -13.44 -10.85
CA GLY A 356 2.43 -13.24 -9.89
C GLY A 356 2.10 -12.16 -8.88
N ARG A 357 2.70 -12.24 -7.68
CA ARG A 357 2.58 -11.24 -6.60
C ARG A 357 1.13 -11.12 -6.10
N ILE A 358 0.53 -12.25 -5.74
CA ILE A 358 -0.82 -12.31 -5.14
C ILE A 358 -0.71 -12.00 -3.64
N ASP A 359 0.31 -12.52 -2.95
CA ASP A 359 0.82 -12.02 -1.67
C ASP A 359 1.14 -10.51 -1.71
N ASP A 360 0.71 -9.72 -0.73
CA ASP A 360 -0.70 -9.62 -0.29
C ASP A 360 -1.45 -8.55 -1.13
N LYS A 361 -0.97 -8.28 -2.34
CA LYS A 361 -1.68 -7.42 -3.28
C LYS A 361 -3.13 -7.84 -3.53
N LEU A 362 -3.52 -9.09 -3.24
CA LEU A 362 -4.90 -9.57 -3.21
C LEU A 362 -5.75 -8.97 -2.08
N CYS A 363 -5.44 -9.19 -0.80
CA CYS A 363 -6.29 -8.65 0.28
C CYS A 363 -6.14 -7.13 0.37
N SER A 364 -4.93 -6.61 0.21
CA SER A 364 -4.65 -5.17 0.21
C SER A 364 -5.37 -4.39 -0.90
N TRP A 365 -5.49 -4.94 -2.12
CA TRP A 365 -6.32 -4.30 -3.17
C TRP A 365 -7.80 -4.34 -2.81
N ALA A 366 -8.29 -5.50 -2.37
CA ALA A 366 -9.70 -5.71 -2.02
C ALA A 366 -10.14 -4.80 -0.85
N ALA A 367 -9.29 -4.65 0.17
CA ALA A 367 -9.51 -3.75 1.30
C ALA A 367 -9.63 -2.29 0.85
N LEU A 368 -8.77 -1.82 -0.06
CA LEU A 368 -8.86 -0.44 -0.54
C LEU A 368 -10.09 -0.21 -1.43
N GLN A 369 -10.44 -1.14 -2.33
CA GLN A 369 -11.69 -1.01 -3.10
C GLN A 369 -12.91 -1.00 -2.18
N ALA A 370 -12.89 -1.79 -1.09
CA ALA A 370 -13.92 -1.76 -0.06
C ALA A 370 -14.03 -0.40 0.65
N LEU A 371 -12.91 0.24 1.01
CA LEU A 371 -12.93 1.60 1.60
C LEU A 371 -13.48 2.65 0.63
N LEU A 372 -13.06 2.60 -0.64
CA LEU A 372 -13.56 3.49 -1.70
C LEU A 372 -15.09 3.34 -1.85
N LEU A 373 -15.60 2.10 -1.90
CA LEU A 373 -17.02 1.80 -2.02
C LEU A 373 -17.82 2.10 -0.73
N SER A 374 -17.20 1.97 0.45
CA SER A 374 -17.79 2.41 1.73
C SER A 374 -18.00 3.93 1.71
N ALA A 375 -16.96 4.69 1.31
CA ALA A 375 -17.03 6.14 1.21
C ALA A 375 -18.07 6.64 0.17
N ALA A 376 -18.31 5.88 -0.90
CA ALA A 376 -19.28 6.26 -1.94
C ALA A 376 -20.74 6.34 -1.44
N LYS A 377 -21.12 5.46 -0.50
CA LYS A 377 -22.50 5.29 0.01
C LYS A 377 -23.10 6.53 0.70
N SER A 378 -22.26 7.49 1.11
CA SER A 378 -22.59 8.59 2.01
C SER A 378 -23.74 9.53 1.59
N LYS A 379 -24.22 9.53 0.33
CA LYS A 379 -25.32 10.41 -0.14
C LYS A 379 -26.30 9.80 -1.19
N SER A 380 -26.14 8.55 -1.64
CA SER A 380 -26.70 8.12 -2.95
C SER A 380 -28.05 7.39 -2.96
N THR A 381 -28.67 7.05 -1.80
CA THR A 381 -29.93 6.29 -1.76
C THR A 381 -31.10 7.05 -1.09
N PRO A 382 -31.90 7.86 -1.83
CA PRO A 382 -33.07 8.56 -1.30
C PRO A 382 -34.17 7.66 -0.71
N ASN A 383 -34.20 6.38 -1.08
CA ASN A 383 -35.24 5.42 -0.71
C ASN A 383 -34.79 4.35 0.32
N SER A 384 -33.57 4.45 0.87
CA SER A 384 -33.17 3.62 2.02
C SER A 384 -33.60 4.33 3.30
N SER A 385 -34.85 4.14 3.72
CA SER A 385 -35.43 4.74 4.93
C SER A 385 -34.94 4.08 6.23
N SER A 386 -33.62 3.88 6.34
CA SER A 386 -32.91 3.37 7.50
C SER A 386 -32.25 4.54 8.23
N SER A 387 -33.05 5.29 8.99
CA SER A 387 -32.63 6.46 9.80
C SER A 387 -31.69 6.13 10.97
N ASP A 388 -31.33 4.85 11.11
CA ASP A 388 -30.94 4.26 12.41
C ASP A 388 -29.45 3.87 12.46
N SER A 389 -28.75 3.91 11.33
CA SER A 389 -27.30 3.73 11.28
C SER A 389 -26.59 5.07 11.43
N LYS A 390 -26.10 5.36 12.63
CA LYS A 390 -25.02 6.34 12.82
C LYS A 390 -23.78 5.91 12.04
N ASP A 391 -22.96 6.87 11.66
CA ASP A 391 -21.63 6.64 11.14
C ASP A 391 -20.64 7.47 11.97
N GLY A 392 -20.32 6.94 13.16
CA GLY A 392 -19.55 7.58 14.22
C GLY A 392 -18.10 7.09 14.34
N VAL A 393 -17.69 6.09 13.55
CA VAL A 393 -16.32 5.53 13.58
C VAL A 393 -15.39 6.14 12.51
N ILE A 394 -14.09 5.99 12.68
CA ILE A 394 -13.12 6.16 11.57
C ILE A 394 -13.01 4.82 10.83
N LYS A 395 -13.13 4.83 9.51
CA LYS A 395 -12.98 3.65 8.65
C LYS A 395 -11.64 3.74 7.93
N MET A 396 -10.76 2.76 8.11
CA MET A 396 -9.34 2.87 7.74
C MET A 396 -8.80 1.60 7.05
N VAL A 397 -7.96 1.81 6.03
CA VAL A 397 -7.14 0.78 5.38
C VAL A 397 -5.66 1.15 5.50
N ALA A 398 -4.85 0.19 5.95
CA ALA A 398 -3.45 0.32 6.29
C ALA A 398 -2.60 -0.65 5.45
N LEU A 399 -1.90 -0.14 4.44
CA LEU A 399 -1.09 -0.93 3.51
C LEU A 399 0.39 -0.74 3.82
N PHE A 400 1.06 -1.84 4.16
CA PHE A 400 2.46 -1.86 4.61
C PHE A 400 3.45 -2.37 3.55
N ASP A 401 4.73 -2.17 3.86
CA ASP A 401 5.92 -2.60 3.10
C ASP A 401 6.79 -3.42 4.05
N ASP A 402 7.66 -4.27 3.52
CA ASP A 402 8.60 -5.10 4.28
C ASP A 402 7.95 -6.06 5.30
N GLU A 403 6.71 -6.53 5.08
CA GLU A 403 6.14 -7.64 5.88
C GLU A 403 7.04 -8.86 5.76
N GLU A 404 7.35 -9.22 4.51
CA GLU A 404 8.01 -10.47 4.13
C GLU A 404 9.48 -10.58 4.59
N ILE A 405 9.98 -9.55 5.28
CA ILE A 405 11.27 -9.53 5.97
C ILE A 405 11.14 -9.22 7.48
N GLY A 406 9.96 -9.46 8.06
CA GLY A 406 9.64 -9.38 9.49
C GLY A 406 9.05 -8.04 9.96
N SER A 407 8.54 -7.20 9.05
CA SER A 407 7.85 -5.91 9.27
C SER A 407 8.62 -4.84 10.07
N LEU A 408 9.90 -5.06 10.38
CA LEU A 408 10.70 -4.27 11.33
C LEU A 408 11.51 -3.13 10.66
N LEU A 409 10.84 -2.36 9.81
CA LEU A 409 11.38 -1.14 9.20
C LEU A 409 10.42 0.03 9.37
N ARG A 410 10.91 1.25 9.11
CA ARG A 410 10.15 2.52 9.25
C ARG A 410 8.76 2.49 8.61
N GLN A 411 8.61 1.71 7.54
CA GLN A 411 7.41 1.65 6.71
C GLN A 411 6.60 0.34 6.86
N GLY A 412 7.11 -0.66 7.58
CA GLY A 412 6.40 -1.90 7.91
C GLY A 412 5.57 -1.82 9.19
N ALA A 413 4.83 -2.88 9.50
CA ALA A 413 3.81 -2.90 10.55
C ALA A 413 4.38 -2.81 11.98
N ARG A 414 5.67 -3.12 12.17
CA ARG A 414 6.37 -2.92 13.47
C ARG A 414 7.04 -1.55 13.57
N GLY A 415 6.94 -0.72 12.53
CA GLY A 415 7.19 0.71 12.59
C GLY A 415 5.96 1.47 13.11
N ASN A 416 6.15 2.70 13.60
CA ASN A 416 5.08 3.48 14.23
C ASN A 416 3.97 4.01 13.28
N PHE A 417 3.85 3.51 12.04
CA PHE A 417 3.08 4.22 11.01
C PHE A 417 1.57 4.27 11.27
N LEU A 418 0.94 3.13 11.60
CA LEU A 418 -0.48 3.11 11.93
C LEU A 418 -0.77 3.81 13.29
N PRO A 419 -0.09 3.49 14.41
CA PRO A 419 -0.30 4.19 15.68
C PRO A 419 -0.19 5.71 15.58
N ILE A 420 0.90 6.24 15.01
CA ILE A 420 1.09 7.70 14.92
C ILE A 420 0.13 8.37 13.92
N THR A 421 -0.49 7.60 13.00
CA THR A 421 -1.53 8.14 12.12
C THR A 421 -2.86 8.24 12.85
N ILE A 422 -3.20 7.28 13.71
CA ILE A 422 -4.39 7.32 14.57
C ILE A 422 -4.24 8.40 15.64
N GLU A 423 -3.12 8.41 16.38
CA GLU A 423 -2.79 9.44 17.39
C GLU A 423 -3.01 10.86 16.85
N ARG A 424 -2.43 11.17 15.70
CA ARG A 424 -2.55 12.48 15.05
C ARG A 424 -3.92 12.76 14.44
N ALA A 425 -4.69 11.73 14.10
CA ALA A 425 -6.07 11.90 13.67
C ALA A 425 -6.98 12.24 14.86
N VAL A 426 -6.82 11.53 15.98
CA VAL A 426 -7.53 11.82 17.24
C VAL A 426 -7.13 13.19 17.79
N GLU A 427 -5.85 13.57 17.75
CA GLU A 427 -5.36 14.90 18.16
C GLU A 427 -6.03 16.05 17.37
N ALA A 428 -6.12 15.90 16.05
CA ALA A 428 -6.78 16.90 15.20
C ALA A 428 -8.30 16.96 15.43
N LEU A 429 -8.97 15.80 15.55
CA LEU A 429 -10.41 15.74 15.79
C LEU A 429 -10.78 16.19 17.22
N CYS A 430 -9.87 16.04 18.20
CA CYS A 430 -9.94 16.73 19.49
C CYS A 430 -9.81 18.25 19.34
N SER A 431 -8.87 18.74 18.53
CA SER A 431 -8.64 20.18 18.31
C SER A 431 -9.86 20.89 17.71
N GLY A 432 -10.64 20.20 16.87
CA GLY A 432 -11.92 20.68 16.35
C GLY A 432 -13.11 20.56 17.33
N SER A 433 -12.94 19.98 18.52
CA SER A 433 -14.01 19.73 19.49
C SER A 433 -13.85 20.56 20.76
N SER A 434 -14.90 21.27 21.15
CA SER A 434 -14.93 22.03 22.41
C SER A 434 -15.10 21.17 23.67
N SER A 435 -15.29 19.85 23.55
CA SER A 435 -15.58 18.95 24.68
C SER A 435 -14.44 18.02 25.08
N SER A 436 -13.35 17.93 24.29
CA SER A 436 -12.43 16.78 24.35
C SER A 436 -10.97 17.17 24.13
N THR A 437 -10.19 17.25 25.22
CA THR A 437 -8.73 17.46 25.15
C THR A 437 -8.01 16.18 24.71
N TYR A 438 -7.03 16.30 23.81
CA TYR A 438 -6.18 15.17 23.41
C TYR A 438 -5.31 14.65 24.57
N GLY A 439 -5.07 13.34 24.61
CA GLY A 439 -4.25 12.68 25.62
C GLY A 439 -4.45 11.16 25.66
N PRO A 440 -3.72 10.44 26.53
CA PRO A 440 -3.74 8.98 26.57
C PRO A 440 -5.11 8.38 26.92
N GLY A 441 -5.98 9.12 27.62
CA GLY A 441 -7.33 8.66 27.95
C GLY A 441 -8.25 8.52 26.74
N VAL A 442 -8.35 9.57 25.90
CA VAL A 442 -9.19 9.54 24.68
C VAL A 442 -8.60 8.62 23.60
N LEU A 443 -7.27 8.52 23.53
CA LEU A 443 -6.59 7.54 22.67
C LEU A 443 -6.86 6.09 23.13
N GLY A 444 -6.80 5.82 24.44
CA GLY A 444 -7.12 4.50 25.00
C GLY A 444 -8.59 4.09 24.77
N GLN A 445 -9.53 5.04 24.90
CA GLN A 445 -10.94 4.82 24.53
C GLN A 445 -11.08 4.51 23.04
N THR A 446 -10.42 5.28 22.17
CA THR A 446 -10.38 5.05 20.73
C THR A 446 -9.92 3.62 20.43
N TYR A 447 -8.81 3.17 21.01
CA TYR A 447 -8.30 1.81 20.80
C TYR A 447 -9.19 0.70 21.39
N ALA A 448 -9.83 0.90 22.55
CA ALA A 448 -10.76 -0.09 23.13
C ALA A 448 -12.01 -0.31 22.25
N ASN A 449 -12.52 0.78 21.67
CA ASN A 449 -13.66 0.79 20.75
C ASN A 449 -13.28 0.43 19.29
N SER A 450 -12.01 0.12 19.03
CA SER A 450 -11.50 -0.23 17.69
C SER A 450 -11.48 -1.74 17.46
N PHE A 451 -11.43 -2.12 16.18
CA PHE A 451 -11.13 -3.48 15.75
C PHE A 451 -10.20 -3.49 14.53
N LEU A 452 -9.32 -4.48 14.48
CA LEU A 452 -8.38 -4.70 13.41
C LEU A 452 -8.69 -6.02 12.67
N VAL A 453 -8.98 -5.92 11.37
CA VAL A 453 -8.83 -7.06 10.45
C VAL A 453 -7.40 -7.03 9.93
N SER A 454 -6.59 -7.97 10.39
CA SER A 454 -5.32 -8.29 9.73
C SER A 454 -5.66 -9.11 8.49
N ALA A 455 -5.63 -8.44 7.33
CA ALA A 455 -6.07 -8.96 6.05
C ALA A 455 -4.85 -9.42 5.27
N ASP A 456 -4.59 -10.72 5.35
CA ASP A 456 -3.43 -11.38 4.76
C ASP A 456 -3.89 -12.66 4.06
N VAL A 457 -3.23 -13.03 2.96
CA VAL A 457 -3.66 -14.16 2.11
C VAL A 457 -3.52 -15.50 2.82
N THR A 458 -4.42 -16.44 2.47
CA THR A 458 -4.55 -17.71 3.22
C THR A 458 -4.34 -18.93 2.32
N HIS A 459 -4.01 -20.09 2.89
CA HIS A 459 -3.72 -21.29 2.11
C HIS A 459 -5.02 -22.00 1.66
N ALA A 460 -5.40 -21.86 0.40
CA ALA A 460 -6.44 -22.68 -0.23
C ALA A 460 -6.05 -24.17 -0.18
N VAL A 461 -7.03 -25.07 -0.07
CA VAL A 461 -6.81 -26.52 -0.02
C VAL A 461 -6.18 -27.05 -1.31
N HIS A 462 -4.94 -27.55 -1.24
CA HIS A 462 -4.23 -28.08 -2.40
C HIS A 462 -4.53 -29.58 -2.59
N PRO A 463 -5.25 -30.00 -3.65
CA PRO A 463 -5.76 -31.37 -3.77
C PRO A 463 -4.66 -32.44 -3.87
N ASN A 464 -3.48 -32.11 -4.40
CA ASN A 464 -2.36 -33.04 -4.49
C ASN A 464 -1.59 -33.22 -3.14
N PHE A 465 -1.92 -32.43 -2.10
CA PHE A 465 -1.19 -32.38 -0.83
C PHE A 465 -2.12 -32.38 0.40
N LEU A 466 -3.29 -33.02 0.30
CA LEU A 466 -4.33 -33.03 1.36
C LEU A 466 -3.80 -33.41 2.76
N SER A 467 -2.78 -34.27 2.84
CA SER A 467 -2.13 -34.67 4.10
C SER A 467 -1.51 -33.51 4.90
N HIS A 468 -1.24 -32.37 4.26
CA HIS A 468 -0.68 -31.18 4.91
C HIS A 468 -1.74 -30.20 5.44
N TYR A 469 -3.01 -30.44 5.13
CA TYR A 469 -4.13 -29.63 5.63
C TYR A 469 -4.75 -30.25 6.87
N LEU A 470 -5.36 -29.41 7.70
CA LEU A 470 -6.19 -29.83 8.82
C LEU A 470 -7.63 -30.05 8.31
N GLU A 471 -8.23 -31.18 8.65
CA GLU A 471 -9.61 -31.51 8.31
C GLU A 471 -10.58 -30.45 8.88
N ASP A 472 -11.64 -30.13 8.13
CA ASP A 472 -12.57 -29.01 8.37
C ASP A 472 -11.98 -27.58 8.43
N HIS A 473 -10.65 -27.40 8.37
CA HIS A 473 -9.95 -26.11 8.46
C HIS A 473 -9.17 -25.81 7.17
N ALA A 474 -9.72 -26.22 6.02
CA ALA A 474 -9.08 -26.17 4.71
C ALA A 474 -9.95 -25.38 3.70
N PRO A 475 -9.68 -24.08 3.48
CA PRO A 475 -10.56 -23.19 2.73
C PRO A 475 -10.53 -23.47 1.22
N LYS A 476 -11.63 -23.12 0.56
CA LYS A 476 -11.87 -23.32 -0.88
C LYS A 476 -11.85 -21.99 -1.62
N LEU A 477 -11.44 -22.03 -2.89
CA LEU A 477 -11.54 -20.89 -3.80
C LEU A 477 -13.00 -20.61 -4.18
N ASN A 478 -13.30 -19.36 -4.53
CA ASN A 478 -14.62 -18.82 -4.90
C ASN A 478 -15.71 -18.96 -3.82
N ALA A 479 -15.36 -19.21 -2.56
CA ALA A 479 -16.32 -19.49 -1.48
C ALA A 479 -16.51 -18.32 -0.51
N GLY A 480 -15.45 -17.59 -0.16
CA GLY A 480 -15.51 -16.46 0.77
C GLY A 480 -14.20 -16.21 1.51
N ILE A 481 -14.18 -15.15 2.31
CA ILE A 481 -13.06 -14.81 3.21
C ILE A 481 -12.76 -15.99 4.15
N THR A 482 -11.50 -16.17 4.51
CA THR A 482 -11.04 -17.19 5.45
C THR A 482 -10.56 -16.53 6.73
N ILE A 483 -11.12 -16.91 7.88
CA ILE A 483 -10.65 -16.51 9.20
C ILE A 483 -9.51 -17.47 9.62
N CYS A 484 -8.34 -16.93 9.93
CA CYS A 484 -7.17 -17.71 10.33
C CYS A 484 -7.09 -17.84 11.86
N ALA A 485 -6.91 -19.06 12.35
CA ALA A 485 -6.68 -19.35 13.76
C ALA A 485 -5.33 -20.06 13.95
N ASP A 486 -4.62 -19.71 15.02
CA ASP A 486 -3.35 -20.33 15.41
C ASP A 486 -3.23 -20.33 16.94
N SER A 487 -2.91 -21.48 17.54
CA SER A 487 -2.83 -21.66 19.00
C SER A 487 -1.58 -21.06 19.65
N ASN A 488 -0.68 -20.48 18.86
CA ASN A 488 0.68 -20.13 19.25
C ASN A 488 0.99 -18.63 19.06
N GLY A 489 0.00 -17.82 18.69
CA GLY A 489 0.11 -16.37 18.53
C GLY A 489 0.76 -15.92 17.23
N ASN A 490 0.84 -16.79 16.22
CA ASN A 490 1.20 -16.38 14.85
C ASN A 490 0.07 -15.58 14.18
N MET A 491 -1.17 -15.79 14.66
CA MET A 491 -2.40 -15.05 14.33
C MET A 491 -2.97 -14.45 15.62
N THR A 492 -3.77 -13.38 15.54
CA THR A 492 -4.43 -12.73 16.69
C THR A 492 -5.80 -13.30 17.04
N THR A 493 -6.42 -14.04 16.11
CA THR A 493 -7.82 -14.43 16.18
C THR A 493 -8.15 -15.28 17.41
N ASP A 494 -9.03 -14.76 18.26
CA ASP A 494 -9.64 -15.48 19.37
C ASP A 494 -11.14 -15.77 19.13
N ALA A 495 -11.83 -16.29 20.15
CA ALA A 495 -13.26 -16.59 20.06
C ALA A 495 -14.15 -15.34 19.87
N VAL A 496 -13.74 -14.18 20.40
CA VAL A 496 -14.49 -12.91 20.28
C VAL A 496 -14.33 -12.35 18.87
N SER A 497 -13.09 -12.24 18.41
CA SER A 497 -12.75 -11.71 17.09
C SER A 497 -13.28 -12.59 15.95
N ASN A 498 -13.25 -13.92 16.10
CA ASN A 498 -13.93 -14.84 15.18
C ASN A 498 -15.45 -14.59 15.15
N SER A 499 -16.10 -14.47 16.32
CA SER A 499 -17.54 -14.21 16.41
C SER A 499 -17.94 -12.89 15.74
N ILE A 500 -17.15 -11.83 15.92
CA ILE A 500 -17.31 -10.52 15.25
C ILE A 500 -17.24 -10.68 13.72
N LEU A 501 -16.22 -11.36 13.18
CA LEU A 501 -16.09 -11.51 11.73
C LEU A 501 -17.14 -12.43 11.10
N ARG A 502 -17.55 -13.49 11.80
CA ARG A 502 -18.70 -14.31 11.40
C ARG A 502 -19.99 -13.49 11.35
N ARG A 503 -20.21 -12.63 12.34
CA ARG A 503 -21.37 -11.74 12.42
C ARG A 503 -21.38 -10.70 11.28
N VAL A 504 -20.23 -10.16 10.90
CA VAL A 504 -20.08 -9.36 9.67
C VAL A 504 -20.47 -10.16 8.42
N GLY A 505 -20.01 -11.41 8.31
CA GLY A 505 -20.36 -12.32 7.20
C GLY A 505 -21.87 -12.56 7.07
N GLU A 506 -22.56 -12.80 8.19
CA GLU A 506 -24.02 -12.89 8.23
C GLU A 506 -24.70 -11.63 7.67
N LEU A 507 -24.28 -10.45 8.14
CA LEU A 507 -24.89 -9.16 7.77
C LEU A 507 -24.75 -8.82 6.28
N VAL A 508 -23.72 -9.34 5.59
CA VAL A 508 -23.58 -9.18 4.12
C VAL A 508 -24.02 -10.41 3.32
N GLY A 509 -24.45 -11.50 3.96
CA GLY A 509 -24.75 -12.76 3.28
C GLY A 509 -23.52 -13.33 2.57
N GLN A 510 -22.48 -13.63 3.34
CA GLN A 510 -21.31 -14.41 2.92
C GLN A 510 -20.94 -15.45 3.98
N THR A 511 -20.59 -16.65 3.52
CA THR A 511 -20.02 -17.68 4.38
C THR A 511 -18.55 -17.36 4.64
N THR A 512 -18.18 -17.19 5.90
CA THR A 512 -16.77 -17.14 6.32
C THR A 512 -16.22 -18.56 6.43
N GLN A 513 -15.04 -18.79 5.86
CA GLN A 513 -14.29 -20.03 5.98
C GLN A 513 -13.35 -19.96 7.20
N VAL A 514 -12.74 -21.08 7.57
CA VAL A 514 -11.71 -21.15 8.62
C VAL A 514 -10.46 -21.82 8.07
N PHE A 515 -9.29 -21.29 8.42
CA PHE A 515 -8.00 -21.95 8.23
C PHE A 515 -7.26 -22.07 9.56
N GLN A 516 -6.65 -23.22 9.79
CA GLN A 516 -5.71 -23.46 10.88
C GLN A 516 -4.71 -24.55 10.44
N ILE A 517 -3.44 -24.41 10.83
CA ILE A 517 -2.42 -25.43 10.57
C ILE A 517 -2.67 -26.71 11.37
N ARG A 518 -2.14 -27.83 10.88
CA ARG A 518 -2.03 -29.07 11.65
C ARG A 518 -1.03 -28.89 12.80
N ASN A 519 -1.24 -29.61 13.91
CA ASN A 519 -0.35 -29.62 15.09
C ASN A 519 1.10 -30.09 14.80
N ASP A 520 1.34 -30.75 13.67
CA ASP A 520 2.65 -31.25 13.21
C ASP A 520 3.30 -30.36 12.13
N SER A 521 2.71 -29.18 11.86
CA SER A 521 3.09 -28.26 10.79
C SER A 521 3.56 -26.90 11.34
N ARG A 522 4.03 -26.01 10.45
CA ARG A 522 4.47 -24.64 10.78
C ARG A 522 3.53 -23.61 10.17
N SER A 523 3.19 -22.57 10.93
CA SER A 523 2.48 -21.38 10.42
C SER A 523 3.47 -20.34 9.85
N GLY A 524 2.98 -19.53 8.89
CA GLY A 524 3.50 -18.17 8.68
C GLY A 524 3.08 -17.25 9.83
N GLY A 525 3.56 -16.00 9.80
CA GLY A 525 3.03 -14.91 10.63
C GLY A 525 2.41 -13.84 9.72
N THR A 526 1.90 -12.77 10.31
CA THR A 526 1.26 -11.64 9.60
C THR A 526 1.58 -10.31 10.29
N VAL A 527 1.04 -9.20 9.76
CA VAL A 527 1.02 -7.89 10.43
C VAL A 527 0.19 -7.86 11.74
N GLY A 528 -0.73 -8.81 11.93
CA GLY A 528 -1.76 -8.78 12.97
C GLY A 528 -1.21 -8.72 14.40
N PRO A 529 -0.39 -9.69 14.85
CA PRO A 529 0.15 -9.71 16.20
C PRO A 529 1.02 -8.48 16.52
N ALA A 530 1.73 -7.95 15.52
CA ALA A 530 2.52 -6.73 15.68
C ALA A 530 1.65 -5.50 15.95
N LEU A 531 0.58 -5.30 15.17
CA LEU A 531 -0.30 -4.13 15.26
C LEU A 531 -1.21 -4.20 16.48
N SER A 532 -1.79 -5.37 16.78
CA SER A 532 -2.59 -5.58 17.99
C SER A 532 -1.75 -5.34 19.25
N SER A 533 -0.53 -5.88 19.32
CA SER A 533 0.38 -5.66 20.46
C SER A 533 0.88 -4.21 20.57
N ALA A 534 0.91 -3.44 19.48
CA ALA A 534 1.36 -2.05 19.50
C ALA A 534 0.29 -1.06 19.98
N MET A 535 -0.99 -1.39 19.80
CA MET A 535 -2.12 -0.49 20.09
C MET A 535 -3.07 -1.00 21.19
N GLY A 536 -3.01 -2.29 21.55
CA GLY A 536 -3.94 -2.92 22.49
C GLY A 536 -5.33 -3.20 21.91
N VAL A 537 -5.44 -3.27 20.57
CA VAL A 537 -6.72 -3.36 19.84
C VAL A 537 -7.12 -4.81 19.58
N ARG A 538 -8.41 -5.13 19.73
CA ARG A 538 -9.03 -6.41 19.35
C ARG A 538 -8.78 -6.70 17.87
N SER A 539 -8.33 -7.90 17.54
CA SER A 539 -7.86 -8.24 16.19
C SER A 539 -8.24 -9.66 15.78
N ALA A 540 -8.49 -9.85 14.49
CA ALA A 540 -8.50 -11.15 13.83
C ALA A 540 -7.68 -11.10 12.54
N ASP A 541 -6.98 -12.19 12.26
CA ASP A 541 -6.42 -12.48 10.96
C ASP A 541 -7.48 -13.11 10.07
N ALA A 542 -7.83 -12.46 8.96
CA ALA A 542 -8.78 -12.98 7.98
C ALA A 542 -8.56 -12.41 6.57
N GLY A 543 -8.33 -13.29 5.60
CA GLY A 543 -8.05 -12.89 4.23
C GLY A 543 -8.42 -13.94 3.19
N ILE A 544 -7.88 -13.78 1.99
CA ILE A 544 -8.43 -14.41 0.77
C ILE A 544 -7.61 -15.67 0.42
N PRO A 545 -8.24 -16.82 0.13
CA PRO A 545 -7.52 -18.07 -0.11
C PRO A 545 -6.78 -18.09 -1.47
N GLN A 546 -5.55 -18.60 -1.47
CA GLN A 546 -4.72 -18.83 -2.65
C GLN A 546 -3.97 -20.18 -2.61
N LEU A 547 -3.68 -20.73 -3.78
CA LEU A 547 -2.73 -21.81 -4.02
C LEU A 547 -1.38 -21.22 -4.47
N SER A 548 -0.29 -21.92 -4.13
CA SER A 548 1.08 -21.54 -4.55
C SER A 548 1.52 -20.14 -4.09
N MET A 549 1.09 -19.76 -2.88
CA MET A 549 1.65 -18.68 -2.06
C MET A 549 3.19 -18.63 -2.16
N HIS A 550 3.76 -17.42 -2.18
CA HIS A 550 5.20 -17.12 -2.41
C HIS A 550 5.78 -17.56 -3.78
N SER A 551 5.04 -18.25 -4.65
CA SER A 551 5.53 -18.52 -6.01
C SER A 551 5.60 -17.23 -6.83
N ILE A 552 6.52 -17.18 -7.81
CA ILE A 552 6.50 -16.09 -8.81
C ILE A 552 5.16 -16.03 -9.57
N ARG A 553 4.39 -17.12 -9.60
CA ARG A 553 3.04 -17.16 -10.18
C ARG A 553 2.10 -18.07 -9.37
N ALA A 554 1.32 -17.45 -8.49
CA ALA A 554 0.33 -18.07 -7.63
C ALA A 554 -1.06 -18.17 -8.31
N THR A 555 -2.06 -18.70 -7.60
CA THR A 555 -3.44 -18.90 -8.09
C THR A 555 -4.49 -18.60 -7.02
N THR A 556 -5.55 -17.88 -7.36
CA THR A 556 -6.77 -17.72 -6.51
C THR A 556 -8.02 -17.94 -7.36
N GLY A 557 -9.22 -17.92 -6.78
CA GLY A 557 -10.48 -18.00 -7.53
C GLY A 557 -10.80 -16.70 -8.27
N ALA A 558 -11.50 -16.79 -9.39
CA ALA A 558 -11.89 -15.61 -10.17
C ALA A 558 -12.86 -14.67 -9.45
N LEU A 559 -13.66 -15.19 -8.51
CA LEU A 559 -14.59 -14.42 -7.68
C LEU A 559 -13.98 -13.95 -6.35
N ASP A 560 -12.89 -14.57 -5.90
CA ASP A 560 -12.29 -14.32 -4.59
C ASP A 560 -11.88 -12.86 -4.32
N PRO A 561 -11.30 -12.10 -5.28
CA PRO A 561 -11.07 -10.66 -5.08
C PRO A 561 -12.35 -9.89 -4.76
N GLY A 562 -13.44 -10.17 -5.48
CA GLY A 562 -14.73 -9.50 -5.28
C GLY A 562 -15.49 -9.98 -4.04
N LEU A 563 -15.32 -11.24 -3.65
CA LEU A 563 -15.80 -11.77 -2.36
C LEU A 563 -15.07 -11.08 -1.20
N GLY A 564 -13.76 -10.84 -1.33
CA GLY A 564 -12.96 -10.03 -0.41
C GLY A 564 -13.48 -8.60 -0.30
N VAL A 565 -13.67 -7.90 -1.43
CA VAL A 565 -14.23 -6.53 -1.45
C VAL A 565 -15.59 -6.48 -0.75
N LYS A 566 -16.49 -7.43 -1.03
CA LYS A 566 -17.81 -7.49 -0.39
C LYS A 566 -17.69 -7.68 1.13
N PHE A 567 -16.80 -8.54 1.60
CA PHE A 567 -16.62 -8.80 3.03
C PHE A 567 -15.98 -7.61 3.75
N PHE A 568 -14.88 -7.08 3.22
CA PHE A 568 -14.18 -5.93 3.78
C PHE A 568 -15.07 -4.68 3.81
N LYS A 569 -15.90 -4.47 2.77
CA LYS A 569 -16.89 -3.39 2.79
C LYS A 569 -17.96 -3.66 3.85
N GLY A 570 -18.36 -4.92 4.02
CA GLY A 570 -19.23 -5.37 5.10
C GLY A 570 -18.70 -5.00 6.48
N PHE A 571 -17.42 -5.27 6.76
CA PHE A 571 -16.77 -4.90 8.01
C PHE A 571 -16.77 -3.37 8.21
N LEU A 572 -16.31 -2.59 7.23
CA LEU A 572 -16.26 -1.12 7.34
C LEU A 572 -17.66 -0.48 7.46
N ASP A 573 -18.69 -1.04 6.80
CA ASP A 573 -20.07 -0.55 6.88
C ASP A 573 -20.79 -0.94 8.20
N ASN A 574 -20.37 -2.02 8.89
CA ASN A 574 -21.13 -2.60 10.01
C ASN A 574 -20.37 -2.70 11.34
N TRP A 575 -19.06 -2.40 11.42
CA TRP A 575 -18.27 -2.55 12.66
C TRP A 575 -18.95 -1.91 13.88
N GLU A 576 -19.34 -0.63 13.80
CA GLU A 576 -19.98 0.11 14.88
C GLU A 576 -21.28 -0.55 15.39
N LYS A 577 -22.06 -1.15 14.47
CA LYS A 577 -23.25 -1.92 14.81
C LYS A 577 -22.88 -3.23 15.51
N VAL A 578 -21.89 -3.97 14.99
CA VAL A 578 -21.50 -5.28 15.53
C VAL A 578 -20.85 -5.13 16.90
N ASP A 579 -20.06 -4.09 17.15
CA ASP A 579 -19.51 -3.82 18.49
C ASP A 579 -20.62 -3.47 19.49
N GLY A 580 -21.63 -2.71 19.06
CA GLY A 580 -22.84 -2.41 19.82
C GLY A 580 -23.77 -3.62 20.10
N GLU A 581 -23.45 -4.82 19.61
CA GLU A 581 -24.09 -6.08 20.00
C GLU A 581 -23.37 -6.78 21.18
N TRP A 582 -22.25 -6.24 21.70
CA TRP A 582 -21.51 -6.74 22.87
C TRP A 582 -21.73 -5.90 24.14
N SER A 583 -21.33 -6.44 25.30
CA SER A 583 -21.56 -5.89 26.65
C SER A 583 -20.40 -6.11 27.61
#